data_AF-A0A9E2Q7Z7-F1
#
_entry.id   AF-A0A9E2Q7Z7-F1
#
_cell.length_a   1.000
_cell.length_b   1.000
_cell.length_c   1.000
_cell.angle_alpha   90.00
_cell.angle_beta   90.00
_cell.angle_gamma   90.00
#
_symmetry.space_group_name_H-M   'P 1'
#
loop_
_entity.id
_entity.type
_entity.pdbx_description
1 polymer ?
#
loop_
_entity_poly.entity_id
_entity_poly.type
_entity_poly.pdbx_seq_one_letter_code
_entity_poly.pdbx_strand_id
1 'polypeptide(L)'
;MKRRAQIVLTAAAAAVLILLGATPHASGRLQLGATQEYTANDGLADTSWEFSFVQLTDLHIGKGVDDYGTAGYNDAAPAGDVGTPAQNLRSAVNWINANRSGNKIKLVVVTGDISDSGEKSELLKAREILDTLTVPYAPVIGNHDIWPCTASEESPAPVGDRYFREVFGTHFDKLKATLPNWDNGTRDTLIWNGEDGYNCYFQNYAFDYAGYHFICTDFNTREHNQTGAGAGPVANLYDSADCRGTWHWYVNHLNAYRWKAADNIFSFSHQPLYSNSLFTFSGDEYNTITDFLYDSYEGSHTGLWMGGHFHEYIPVWSPPFEYDIKTSDSEYVCPGVHSKATVDGNLRVVKVWGKTSTPDPNGVILFENEDFGGKSELFVGMDPDLSDNPVGENNASSLRIKGAGTVELFDGKNYSGSTLARAVSSSKLSGMDFDNRASSIRFKMPGLSSVSPSRGKQGEDVEMTVCGEGFQPGATVKLNRAGESNIDGTSTTVDSPQMITTLMDIKDSEPGTWNVIVDNPESRVGTLQNCFEVLEGEEDGPRSGELRTWYLAEGSTGSDPACTFETWVLVANPGDRKASVSLTYMTEKGEVAG
;
A
#
# COMPACT_ATOMS: atom_id res chain seq x y z
N MET A 1 -5.48 6.60 43.32
CA MET A 1 -6.76 6.08 43.85
C MET A 1 -7.83 6.23 42.78
N LYS A 2 -8.48 5.12 42.40
CA LYS A 2 -9.69 5.11 41.56
C LYS A 2 -10.82 5.88 42.25
N ARG A 3 -11.71 6.54 41.48
CA ARG A 3 -13.18 6.45 41.62
C ARG A 3 -13.90 7.19 40.49
N ARG A 4 -14.72 6.43 39.76
CA ARG A 4 -15.87 6.88 38.96
C ARG A 4 -17.03 7.22 39.89
N ALA A 5 -17.97 8.06 39.44
CA ALA A 5 -19.38 7.99 39.81
C ALA A 5 -20.27 8.48 38.65
N GLN A 6 -21.48 7.93 38.60
CA GLN A 6 -22.44 7.78 37.50
C GLN A 6 -23.83 8.15 38.12
N ILE A 7 -24.84 8.72 37.44
CA ILE A 7 -26.03 8.17 36.72
C ILE A 7 -27.07 9.36 36.75
N VAL A 8 -28.00 9.63 35.81
CA VAL A 8 -29.35 9.03 35.62
C VAL A 8 -30.00 9.48 34.29
N LEU A 9 -30.65 8.51 33.62
CA LEU A 9 -31.48 8.55 32.40
C LEU A 9 -32.87 9.21 32.58
N THR A 10 -33.47 9.62 31.46
CA THR A 10 -34.89 9.31 31.17
C THR A 10 -35.07 8.88 29.71
N ALA A 11 -35.97 7.91 29.48
CA ALA A 11 -36.24 7.23 28.23
C ALA A 11 -37.57 7.69 27.58
N ALA A 12 -37.68 7.58 26.26
CA ALA A 12 -38.95 7.35 25.56
C ALA A 12 -38.70 6.58 24.26
N ALA A 13 -39.49 5.53 24.05
CA ALA A 13 -39.44 4.60 22.93
C ALA A 13 -40.37 5.03 21.78
N ALA A 14 -40.02 4.69 20.54
CA ALA A 14 -40.98 4.45 19.46
C ALA A 14 -40.39 3.46 18.44
N ALA A 15 -41.21 2.50 18.02
CA ALA A 15 -40.86 1.34 17.23
C ALA A 15 -41.06 1.54 15.70
N VAL A 16 -40.16 0.91 14.94
CA VAL A 16 -40.32 0.14 13.69
C VAL A 16 -41.22 0.68 12.56
N LEU A 17 -40.60 0.86 11.38
CA LEU A 17 -41.26 0.63 10.09
C LEU A 17 -40.37 -0.23 9.19
N ILE A 18 -40.73 -1.52 9.08
CA ILE A 18 -40.25 -2.45 8.04
C ILE A 18 -41.20 -2.29 6.86
N LEU A 19 -40.69 -1.87 5.70
CA LEU A 19 -41.42 -1.87 4.44
C LEU A 19 -41.13 -3.18 3.69
N LEU A 20 -42.10 -4.10 3.74
CA LEU A 20 -42.23 -5.22 2.82
C LEU A 20 -42.92 -4.70 1.54
N GLY A 21 -42.22 -4.77 0.41
CA GLY A 21 -42.78 -4.56 -0.93
C GLY A 21 -42.45 -5.75 -1.82
N ALA A 22 -43.48 -6.49 -2.24
CA ALA A 22 -43.37 -7.62 -3.16
C ALA A 22 -43.14 -7.17 -4.62
N THR A 23 -42.57 -8.09 -5.40
CA THR A 23 -41.89 -7.97 -6.70
C THR A 23 -42.78 -7.70 -7.92
N PRO A 24 -42.13 -7.38 -9.06
CA PRO A 24 -42.36 -8.16 -10.28
C PRO A 24 -41.07 -8.84 -10.78
N HIS A 25 -41.22 -10.09 -11.22
CA HIS A 25 -40.18 -10.94 -11.82
C HIS A 25 -39.63 -10.38 -13.14
N ALA A 26 -38.30 -10.32 -13.27
CA ALA A 26 -37.57 -10.57 -14.51
C ALA A 26 -36.09 -10.89 -14.21
N SER A 27 -35.64 -12.07 -14.67
CA SER A 27 -34.26 -12.56 -14.83
C SER A 27 -33.29 -12.54 -13.62
N GLY A 28 -33.20 -13.69 -12.96
CA GLY A 28 -32.00 -14.27 -12.32
C GLY A 28 -30.98 -13.31 -11.68
N ARG A 29 -31.23 -12.85 -10.45
CA ARG A 29 -30.15 -12.43 -9.56
C ARG A 29 -29.51 -13.69 -8.96
N LEU A 30 -28.34 -14.04 -9.47
CA LEU A 30 -27.39 -14.92 -8.77
C LEU A 30 -27.11 -14.30 -7.40
N GLN A 31 -27.28 -15.09 -6.35
CA GLN A 31 -26.99 -14.71 -4.98
C GLN A 31 -25.49 -14.93 -4.79
N LEU A 32 -24.69 -13.86 -4.85
CA LEU A 32 -23.28 -13.91 -4.42
C LEU A 32 -23.21 -14.68 -3.10
N GLY A 33 -22.31 -15.66 -3.00
CA GLY A 33 -22.01 -16.25 -1.70
C GLY A 33 -21.48 -15.17 -0.74
N ALA A 34 -21.50 -15.46 0.57
CA ALA A 34 -21.15 -14.48 1.58
C ALA A 34 -19.73 -13.91 1.33
N THR A 35 -19.62 -12.58 1.21
CA THR A 35 -18.33 -11.89 1.21
C THR A 35 -17.54 -12.31 2.46
N GLN A 36 -16.39 -12.93 2.26
CA GLN A 36 -15.49 -13.27 3.37
C GLN A 36 -14.56 -12.09 3.63
N GLU A 37 -14.25 -11.82 4.89
CA GLU A 37 -13.27 -10.82 5.28
C GLU A 37 -12.08 -11.50 5.95
N TYR A 38 -10.88 -10.99 5.67
CA TYR A 38 -9.67 -11.28 6.43
C TYR A 38 -9.02 -9.96 6.81
N THR A 39 -8.44 -9.89 8.00
CA THR A 39 -7.70 -8.71 8.46
C THR A 39 -6.23 -9.08 8.60
N ALA A 40 -5.38 -8.47 7.78
CA ALA A 40 -3.93 -8.57 7.94
C ALA A 40 -3.46 -7.45 8.88
N ASN A 41 -2.62 -7.80 9.85
CA ASN A 41 -1.91 -6.87 10.74
C ASN A 41 -2.79 -6.04 11.72
N ASP A 42 -4.05 -6.43 11.95
CA ASP A 42 -5.03 -5.75 12.83
C ASP A 42 -4.67 -5.82 14.34
N GLY A 43 -3.66 -6.61 14.71
CA GLY A 43 -3.16 -6.72 16.09
C GLY A 43 -1.99 -5.79 16.43
N LEU A 44 -1.44 -5.07 15.44
CA LEU A 44 -0.27 -4.21 15.66
C LEU A 44 -0.70 -2.90 16.34
N ALA A 45 0.03 -2.47 17.38
CA ALA A 45 -0.28 -1.22 18.09
C ALA A 45 -0.20 -0.01 17.13
N ASP A 46 -1.08 0.98 17.31
CA ASP A 46 -1.20 2.23 16.54
C ASP A 46 -1.27 2.08 15.00
N THR A 47 -1.82 0.97 14.49
CA THR A 47 -2.14 0.80 13.06
C THR A 47 -3.58 1.21 12.75
N SER A 48 -3.85 1.52 11.48
CA SER A 48 -5.19 1.80 10.98
C SER A 48 -5.47 1.01 9.72
N TRP A 49 -6.74 0.75 9.41
CA TRP A 49 -7.11 0.15 8.12
C TRP A 49 -6.77 1.10 6.97
N GLU A 50 -5.72 0.80 6.23
CA GLU A 50 -5.18 1.68 5.18
C GLU A 50 -5.87 1.43 3.84
N PHE A 51 -5.90 0.16 3.42
CA PHE A 51 -6.51 -0.26 2.18
C PHE A 51 -7.02 -1.70 2.28
N SER A 52 -7.73 -2.13 1.24
CA SER A 52 -8.06 -3.52 1.05
C SER A 52 -7.65 -3.99 -0.34
N PHE A 53 -7.39 -5.28 -0.44
CA PHE A 53 -7.39 -5.98 -1.71
C PHE A 53 -8.45 -7.08 -1.70
N VAL A 54 -8.87 -7.51 -2.89
CA VAL A 54 -9.77 -8.64 -3.03
C VAL A 54 -9.02 -9.83 -3.58
N GLN A 55 -9.15 -10.99 -2.95
CA GLN A 55 -8.75 -12.26 -3.54
C GLN A 55 -9.94 -12.87 -4.29
N LEU A 56 -9.73 -13.14 -5.57
CA LEU A 56 -10.51 -14.07 -6.37
C LEU A 56 -9.66 -15.32 -6.59
N THR A 57 -10.27 -16.48 -6.80
CA THR A 57 -9.55 -17.72 -7.05
C THR A 57 -10.49 -18.74 -7.65
N ASP A 58 -9.95 -19.78 -8.26
CA ASP A 58 -10.72 -20.96 -8.65
C ASP A 58 -11.93 -20.57 -9.50
N LEU A 59 -11.65 -19.74 -10.51
CA LEU A 59 -12.65 -19.18 -11.39
C LEU A 59 -13.27 -20.28 -12.25
N HIS A 60 -12.46 -21.25 -12.69
CA HIS A 60 -12.88 -22.38 -13.52
C HIS A 60 -13.76 -21.93 -14.70
N ILE A 61 -13.33 -20.89 -15.41
CA ILE A 61 -14.05 -20.43 -16.60
C ILE A 61 -14.11 -21.59 -17.57
N GLY A 62 -15.32 -21.91 -18.04
CA GLY A 62 -15.61 -23.03 -18.93
C GLY A 62 -16.18 -24.28 -18.27
N LYS A 63 -16.10 -24.39 -16.93
CA LYS A 63 -16.66 -25.54 -16.21
C LYS A 63 -18.09 -25.90 -16.59
N GLY A 64 -18.27 -27.17 -16.96
CA GLY A 64 -19.54 -27.73 -17.42
C GLY A 64 -19.82 -27.50 -18.91
N VAL A 65 -18.88 -26.92 -19.64
CA VAL A 65 -18.81 -26.83 -21.10
C VAL A 65 -17.54 -27.54 -21.53
N ASP A 66 -17.64 -28.48 -22.47
CA ASP A 66 -16.52 -29.36 -22.83
C ASP A 66 -15.46 -28.70 -23.74
N ASP A 67 -15.90 -27.80 -24.61
CA ASP A 67 -15.08 -27.02 -25.51
C ASP A 67 -15.62 -25.60 -25.42
N TYR A 68 -14.89 -24.73 -24.72
CA TYR A 68 -15.36 -23.43 -24.27
C TYR A 68 -15.18 -22.37 -25.35
N GLY A 69 -15.48 -22.67 -26.62
CA GLY A 69 -15.34 -21.67 -27.66
C GLY A 69 -15.51 -22.22 -29.06
N THR A 70 -14.42 -22.10 -29.82
CA THR A 70 -14.33 -22.68 -31.16
C THR A 70 -13.54 -23.97 -31.06
N ALA A 71 -13.88 -24.98 -31.87
CA ALA A 71 -13.27 -26.31 -31.79
C ALA A 71 -11.77 -26.37 -31.42
N GLY A 72 -11.45 -27.13 -30.36
CA GLY A 72 -10.11 -27.42 -29.87
C GLY A 72 -9.63 -26.49 -28.76
N TYR A 73 -8.45 -26.77 -28.19
CA TYR A 73 -7.99 -26.05 -26.98
C TYR A 73 -7.24 -24.72 -27.23
N ASN A 74 -6.84 -24.46 -28.48
CA ASN A 74 -6.16 -23.23 -28.90
C ASN A 74 -7.10 -22.36 -29.74
N ASP A 75 -8.03 -21.73 -29.06
CA ASP A 75 -9.27 -21.30 -29.66
C ASP A 75 -9.68 -19.88 -29.27
N ALA A 76 -10.90 -19.50 -29.69
CA ALA A 76 -11.46 -18.19 -29.47
C ALA A 76 -12.67 -18.25 -28.53
N ALA A 77 -12.69 -17.34 -27.55
CA ALA A 77 -13.77 -17.23 -26.58
C ALA A 77 -15.14 -16.98 -27.24
N PRO A 78 -16.24 -17.56 -26.70
CA PRO A 78 -17.58 -17.36 -27.21
C PRO A 78 -18.09 -15.95 -26.89
N ALA A 79 -19.11 -15.51 -27.62
CA ALA A 79 -19.79 -14.25 -27.31
C ALA A 79 -20.62 -14.38 -26.02
N GLY A 80 -20.56 -13.36 -25.15
CA GLY A 80 -21.28 -13.32 -23.88
C GLY A 80 -20.62 -14.13 -22.76
N ASP A 81 -21.22 -14.11 -21.57
CA ASP A 81 -20.72 -14.80 -20.38
C ASP A 81 -21.34 -16.22 -20.33
N VAL A 82 -20.75 -17.13 -21.12
CA VAL A 82 -21.20 -18.53 -21.26
C VAL A 82 -20.79 -19.33 -20.02
N GLY A 83 -21.71 -20.13 -19.48
CA GLY A 83 -21.47 -20.95 -18.29
C GLY A 83 -21.60 -20.17 -16.97
N THR A 84 -21.94 -20.89 -15.90
CA THR A 84 -22.06 -20.33 -14.55
C THR A 84 -20.77 -19.63 -14.08
N PRO A 85 -19.56 -20.18 -14.30
CA PRO A 85 -18.30 -19.53 -13.91
C PRO A 85 -18.11 -18.10 -14.43
N ALA A 86 -18.35 -17.87 -15.74
CA ALA A 86 -18.21 -16.55 -16.34
C ALA A 86 -19.22 -15.55 -15.78
N GLN A 87 -20.46 -15.99 -15.55
CA GLN A 87 -21.52 -15.17 -14.96
C GLN A 87 -21.20 -14.81 -13.50
N ASN A 88 -20.61 -15.74 -12.76
CA ASN A 88 -20.17 -15.55 -11.39
C ASN A 88 -19.01 -14.55 -11.32
N LEU A 89 -17.99 -14.70 -12.18
CA LEU A 89 -16.89 -13.75 -12.27
C LEU A 89 -17.39 -12.35 -12.63
N ARG A 90 -18.32 -12.21 -13.59
CA ARG A 90 -18.93 -10.93 -13.94
C ARG A 90 -19.64 -10.30 -12.73
N SER A 91 -20.38 -11.11 -11.98
CA SER A 91 -21.09 -10.67 -10.77
C SER A 91 -20.11 -10.21 -9.69
N ALA A 92 -19.01 -10.93 -9.48
CA ALA A 92 -17.94 -10.55 -8.55
C ALA A 92 -17.26 -9.23 -8.96
N VAL A 93 -16.88 -9.07 -10.24
CA VAL A 93 -16.29 -7.83 -10.76
C VAL A 93 -17.23 -6.64 -10.59
N ASN A 94 -18.52 -6.81 -10.90
CA ASN A 94 -19.53 -5.77 -10.67
C ASN A 94 -19.65 -5.39 -9.19
N TRP A 95 -19.62 -6.37 -8.30
CA TRP A 95 -19.63 -6.12 -6.85
C TRP A 95 -18.38 -5.35 -6.41
N ILE A 96 -17.18 -5.76 -6.85
CA ILE A 96 -15.92 -5.10 -6.51
C ILE A 96 -15.95 -3.64 -6.94
N ASN A 97 -16.34 -3.38 -8.20
CA ASN A 97 -16.45 -2.03 -8.74
C ASN A 97 -17.43 -1.15 -7.95
N ALA A 98 -18.58 -1.70 -7.56
CA ALA A 98 -19.58 -0.99 -6.77
C ALA A 98 -19.14 -0.72 -5.32
N ASN A 99 -18.30 -1.58 -4.74
CA ASN A 99 -17.94 -1.56 -3.33
C ASN A 99 -16.53 -1.01 -3.03
N ARG A 100 -15.74 -0.67 -4.05
CA ARG A 100 -14.34 -0.28 -3.89
C ARG A 100 -14.10 0.92 -2.98
N SER A 101 -14.94 1.94 -3.04
CA SER A 101 -14.76 3.16 -2.23
C SER A 101 -15.08 2.90 -0.75
N GLY A 102 -16.20 2.20 -0.49
CA GLY A 102 -16.64 1.89 0.88
C GLY A 102 -15.75 0.87 1.58
N ASN A 103 -15.16 -0.06 0.82
CA ASN A 103 -14.25 -1.10 1.33
C ASN A 103 -12.78 -0.80 1.06
N LYS A 104 -12.41 0.45 0.71
CA LYS A 104 -11.03 0.84 0.37
C LYS A 104 -10.31 -0.15 -0.57
N ILE A 105 -11.02 -0.79 -1.49
CA ILE A 105 -10.45 -1.81 -2.39
C ILE A 105 -9.56 -1.09 -3.41
N LYS A 106 -8.29 -1.47 -3.47
CA LYS A 106 -7.29 -0.85 -4.35
C LYS A 106 -6.69 -1.76 -5.38
N LEU A 107 -6.76 -3.07 -5.16
CA LEU A 107 -6.27 -4.08 -6.08
C LEU A 107 -7.04 -5.38 -5.91
N VAL A 108 -6.98 -6.23 -6.92
CA VAL A 108 -7.51 -7.60 -6.91
C VAL A 108 -6.34 -8.56 -7.14
N VAL A 109 -6.28 -9.68 -6.45
CA VAL A 109 -5.35 -10.79 -6.74
C VAL A 109 -6.18 -12.00 -7.15
N VAL A 110 -5.86 -12.62 -8.28
CA VAL A 110 -6.56 -13.80 -8.80
C VAL A 110 -5.65 -15.01 -8.59
N THR A 111 -5.87 -15.84 -7.58
CA THR A 111 -4.94 -16.92 -7.17
C THR A 111 -5.14 -18.23 -7.92
N GLY A 112 -5.11 -18.19 -9.26
CA GLY A 112 -5.08 -19.38 -10.11
C GLY A 112 -6.43 -20.04 -10.38
N ASP A 113 -6.35 -21.10 -11.18
CA ASP A 113 -7.46 -21.83 -11.79
C ASP A 113 -8.43 -20.87 -12.46
N ILE A 114 -7.86 -20.06 -13.35
CA ILE A 114 -8.61 -19.08 -14.13
C ILE A 114 -9.49 -19.82 -15.16
N SER A 115 -8.92 -20.82 -15.79
CA SER A 115 -9.53 -21.76 -16.73
C SER A 115 -9.94 -23.06 -16.03
N ASP A 116 -10.91 -23.79 -16.59
CA ASP A 116 -11.32 -25.12 -16.09
C ASP A 116 -10.47 -26.22 -16.71
N SER A 117 -9.94 -26.02 -17.92
CA SER A 117 -9.28 -27.05 -18.71
C SER A 117 -8.00 -26.56 -19.42
N GLY A 118 -7.55 -25.32 -19.16
CA GLY A 118 -6.38 -24.72 -19.78
C GLY A 118 -6.63 -24.20 -21.20
N GLU A 119 -7.88 -24.23 -21.67
CA GLU A 119 -8.26 -23.72 -22.99
C GLU A 119 -7.98 -22.21 -23.11
N LYS A 120 -7.53 -21.80 -24.30
CA LYS A 120 -7.19 -20.40 -24.55
C LYS A 120 -8.42 -19.50 -24.50
N SER A 121 -9.57 -19.99 -24.96
CA SER A 121 -10.87 -19.31 -24.86
C SER A 121 -11.29 -19.00 -23.42
N GLU A 122 -11.03 -19.91 -22.48
CA GLU A 122 -11.35 -19.73 -21.07
C GLU A 122 -10.54 -18.58 -20.46
N LEU A 123 -9.22 -18.59 -20.69
CA LEU A 123 -8.32 -17.51 -20.29
C LEU A 123 -8.70 -16.17 -20.94
N LEU A 124 -9.04 -16.17 -22.23
CA LEU A 124 -9.49 -14.98 -22.96
C LEU A 124 -10.79 -14.42 -22.38
N LYS A 125 -11.75 -15.27 -22.03
CA LYS A 125 -13.01 -14.85 -21.42
C LYS A 125 -12.79 -14.29 -20.02
N ALA A 126 -11.97 -14.94 -19.20
CA ALA A 126 -11.60 -14.43 -17.89
C ALA A 126 -10.97 -13.04 -18.02
N ARG A 127 -10.02 -12.89 -18.95
CA ARG A 127 -9.36 -11.62 -19.27
C ARG A 127 -10.34 -10.53 -19.69
N GLU A 128 -11.29 -10.86 -20.57
CA GLU A 128 -12.36 -9.95 -21.00
C GLU A 128 -13.18 -9.42 -19.80
N ILE A 129 -13.54 -10.30 -18.87
CA ILE A 129 -14.33 -9.92 -17.69
C ILE A 129 -13.48 -9.11 -16.70
N LEU A 130 -12.27 -9.57 -16.38
CA LEU A 130 -11.36 -8.93 -15.43
C LEU A 130 -10.92 -7.54 -15.88
N ASP A 131 -10.74 -7.30 -17.18
CA ASP A 131 -10.40 -5.97 -17.73
C ASP A 131 -11.50 -4.92 -17.52
N THR A 132 -12.69 -5.32 -17.06
CA THR A 132 -13.75 -4.38 -16.64
C THR A 132 -13.64 -3.93 -15.17
N LEU A 133 -12.67 -4.45 -14.40
CA LEU A 133 -12.33 -3.94 -13.09
C LEU A 133 -11.83 -2.48 -13.17
N THR A 134 -12.25 -1.67 -12.20
CA THR A 134 -11.88 -0.25 -12.07
C THR A 134 -10.68 -0.04 -11.13
N VAL A 135 -10.05 -1.14 -10.73
CA VAL A 135 -8.81 -1.23 -9.94
C VAL A 135 -7.88 -2.24 -10.63
N PRO A 136 -6.56 -2.15 -10.49
CA PRO A 136 -5.64 -3.14 -11.04
C PRO A 136 -5.91 -4.54 -10.48
N TYR A 137 -5.66 -5.58 -11.27
CA TYR A 137 -5.69 -6.97 -10.81
C TYR A 137 -4.38 -7.69 -11.13
N ALA A 138 -3.92 -8.55 -10.23
CA ALA A 138 -2.71 -9.36 -10.33
C ALA A 138 -3.10 -10.83 -10.56
N PRO A 139 -2.97 -11.37 -11.79
CA PRO A 139 -3.31 -12.76 -12.06
C PRO A 139 -2.15 -13.69 -11.68
N VAL A 140 -2.46 -14.78 -10.97
CA VAL A 140 -1.58 -15.91 -10.66
C VAL A 140 -2.11 -17.11 -11.43
N ILE A 141 -1.22 -17.93 -11.97
CA ILE A 141 -1.58 -19.13 -12.72
C ILE A 141 -1.87 -20.29 -11.75
N GLY A 142 -2.88 -21.11 -12.02
CA GLY A 142 -3.20 -22.34 -11.29
C GLY A 142 -2.94 -23.60 -12.09
N ASN A 143 -3.22 -24.77 -11.50
CA ASN A 143 -2.85 -26.04 -12.13
C ASN A 143 -3.77 -26.38 -13.31
N HIS A 144 -5.04 -25.97 -13.27
CA HIS A 144 -5.93 -26.13 -14.43
C HIS A 144 -5.51 -25.25 -15.62
N ASP A 145 -4.72 -24.21 -15.39
CA ASP A 145 -4.22 -23.31 -16.43
C ASP A 145 -2.99 -23.85 -17.19
N ILE A 146 -2.42 -25.00 -16.80
CA ILE A 146 -1.11 -25.47 -17.27
C ILE A 146 -1.19 -26.32 -18.54
N TRP A 147 -2.17 -27.23 -18.62
CA TRP A 147 -2.18 -28.27 -19.63
C TRP A 147 -3.52 -28.28 -20.37
N PRO A 148 -3.60 -27.61 -21.52
CA PRO A 148 -4.85 -27.43 -22.25
C PRO A 148 -5.47 -28.74 -22.74
N CYS A 149 -6.77 -28.93 -22.53
CA CYS A 149 -7.51 -30.09 -23.02
C CYS A 149 -9.00 -29.79 -23.23
N THR A 150 -9.65 -30.62 -24.05
CA THR A 150 -11.11 -30.80 -24.21
C THR A 150 -11.41 -32.30 -24.08
N ALA A 151 -12.67 -32.77 -24.09
CA ALA A 151 -12.91 -34.23 -24.11
C ALA A 151 -12.43 -34.93 -25.39
N SER A 152 -12.15 -34.19 -26.47
CA SER A 152 -11.77 -34.77 -27.77
C SER A 152 -10.29 -34.63 -28.12
N GLU A 153 -9.58 -33.70 -27.47
CA GLU A 153 -8.20 -33.35 -27.80
C GLU A 153 -7.47 -32.83 -26.54
N GLU A 154 -6.19 -33.18 -26.41
CA GLU A 154 -5.33 -32.70 -25.33
C GLU A 154 -3.98 -32.27 -25.90
N SER A 155 -3.42 -31.20 -25.35
CA SER A 155 -2.09 -30.73 -25.73
C SER A 155 -1.03 -31.81 -25.46
N PRO A 156 -0.03 -32.01 -26.33
CA PRO A 156 1.06 -32.95 -26.08
C PRO A 156 2.08 -32.47 -25.04
N ALA A 157 1.94 -31.24 -24.52
CA ALA A 157 2.87 -30.60 -23.60
C ALA A 157 2.16 -29.54 -22.74
N PRO A 158 2.73 -29.12 -21.59
CA PRO A 158 2.16 -28.12 -20.70
C PRO A 158 2.34 -26.70 -21.25
N VAL A 159 1.59 -26.36 -22.31
CA VAL A 159 1.72 -25.08 -23.05
C VAL A 159 0.85 -23.96 -22.49
N GLY A 160 0.09 -24.21 -21.43
CA GLY A 160 -0.83 -23.24 -20.84
C GLY A 160 -0.12 -21.99 -20.29
N ASP A 161 1.13 -22.11 -19.84
CA ASP A 161 1.95 -20.96 -19.46
C ASP A 161 2.23 -19.98 -20.63
N ARG A 162 2.32 -20.50 -21.86
CA ARG A 162 2.42 -19.69 -23.09
C ARG A 162 1.10 -18.99 -23.38
N TYR A 163 -0.02 -19.68 -23.22
CA TYR A 163 -1.34 -19.06 -23.38
C TYR A 163 -1.56 -17.97 -22.35
N PHE A 164 -1.20 -18.22 -21.10
CA PHE A 164 -1.26 -17.22 -20.02
C PHE A 164 -0.43 -15.98 -20.38
N ARG A 165 0.81 -16.16 -20.84
CA ARG A 165 1.67 -15.06 -21.30
C ARG A 165 1.06 -14.31 -22.49
N GLU A 166 0.52 -15.02 -23.48
CA GLU A 166 -0.10 -14.41 -24.66
C GLU A 166 -1.36 -13.61 -24.31
N VAL A 167 -2.20 -14.14 -23.42
CA VAL A 167 -3.48 -13.54 -23.03
C VAL A 167 -3.28 -12.39 -22.05
N PHE A 168 -2.41 -12.54 -21.04
CA PHE A 168 -2.20 -11.56 -19.98
C PHE A 168 -0.99 -10.63 -20.19
N GLY A 169 -0.12 -10.88 -21.17
CA GLY A 169 1.12 -10.11 -21.37
C GLY A 169 0.92 -8.59 -21.46
N THR A 170 -0.05 -8.14 -22.26
CA THR A 170 -0.38 -6.70 -22.37
C THR A 170 -0.97 -6.11 -21.09
N HIS A 171 -1.53 -6.94 -20.20
CA HIS A 171 -1.97 -6.50 -18.87
C HIS A 171 -0.80 -6.39 -17.92
N PHE A 172 0.13 -7.35 -17.93
CA PHE A 172 1.37 -7.24 -17.18
C PHE A 172 2.16 -5.98 -17.53
N ASP A 173 2.18 -5.56 -18.80
CA ASP A 173 2.78 -4.28 -19.20
C ASP A 173 2.10 -3.07 -18.51
N LYS A 174 0.77 -3.11 -18.33
CA LYS A 174 0.02 -2.08 -17.61
C LYS A 174 0.34 -2.10 -16.10
N LEU A 175 0.43 -3.29 -15.50
CA LEU A 175 0.79 -3.44 -14.09
C LEU A 175 2.21 -2.92 -13.85
N LYS A 176 3.18 -3.29 -14.68
CA LYS A 176 4.56 -2.77 -14.63
C LYS A 176 4.65 -1.25 -14.72
N ALA A 177 3.79 -0.64 -15.54
CA ALA A 177 3.75 0.81 -15.69
C ALA A 177 3.10 1.55 -14.51
N THR A 178 2.35 0.85 -13.65
CA THR A 178 1.50 1.47 -12.62
C THR A 178 1.85 1.06 -11.20
N LEU A 179 2.43 -0.12 -10.99
CA LEU A 179 2.78 -0.65 -9.67
C LEU A 179 4.26 -0.40 -9.37
N PRO A 180 4.59 0.22 -8.22
CA PRO A 180 5.97 0.48 -7.82
C PRO A 180 6.82 -0.79 -7.67
N ASN A 181 8.15 -0.62 -7.81
CA ASN A 181 9.16 -1.67 -7.62
C ASN A 181 8.83 -3.01 -8.28
N TRP A 182 8.24 -2.94 -9.48
CA TRP A 182 7.90 -4.11 -10.28
C TRP A 182 9.13 -4.99 -10.55
N ASP A 183 9.09 -6.23 -10.09
CA ASP A 183 9.94 -7.30 -10.56
C ASP A 183 9.17 -8.15 -11.58
N ASN A 184 9.76 -8.22 -12.77
CA ASN A 184 9.25 -8.99 -13.89
C ASN A 184 9.37 -10.51 -13.68
N GLY A 185 10.12 -10.93 -12.65
CA GLY A 185 10.39 -12.29 -12.28
C GLY A 185 10.84 -13.17 -13.45
N THR A 186 10.26 -14.36 -13.55
CA THR A 186 10.61 -15.35 -14.59
C THR A 186 9.54 -15.49 -15.67
N ARG A 187 8.41 -14.78 -15.60
CA ARG A 187 7.25 -14.98 -16.50
C ARG A 187 7.54 -14.72 -18.00
N ASP A 188 8.56 -13.90 -18.31
CA ASP A 188 9.01 -13.62 -19.69
C ASP A 188 10.28 -14.38 -20.09
N THR A 189 10.85 -15.15 -19.16
CA THR A 189 12.09 -15.88 -19.37
C THR A 189 11.75 -17.34 -19.63
N LEU A 190 12.14 -17.82 -20.81
CA LEU A 190 12.01 -19.24 -21.12
C LEU A 190 13.09 -20.02 -20.36
N ILE A 191 12.67 -20.87 -19.42
CA ILE A 191 13.55 -21.66 -18.56
C ILE A 191 13.43 -23.13 -18.94
N TRP A 192 14.57 -23.80 -19.11
CA TRP A 192 14.60 -25.25 -19.23
C TRP A 192 14.23 -25.88 -17.88
N ASN A 193 13.13 -26.60 -17.84
CA ASN A 193 12.73 -27.45 -16.74
C ASN A 193 13.24 -28.87 -17.00
N GLY A 194 14.43 -29.17 -16.46
CA GLY A 194 15.04 -30.48 -16.58
C GLY A 194 14.37 -31.57 -15.73
N GLU A 195 13.47 -31.22 -14.81
CA GLU A 195 12.69 -32.18 -14.02
C GLU A 195 11.60 -32.82 -14.89
N ASP A 196 10.88 -32.01 -15.66
CA ASP A 196 9.76 -32.48 -16.50
C ASP A 196 10.11 -32.57 -18.00
N GLY A 197 11.28 -32.06 -18.42
CA GLY A 197 11.76 -32.13 -19.80
C GLY A 197 11.14 -31.11 -20.75
N TYR A 198 10.63 -29.98 -20.25
CA TYR A 198 9.98 -28.93 -21.03
C TYR A 198 10.66 -27.56 -20.86
N ASN A 199 10.45 -26.66 -21.83
CA ASN A 199 10.77 -25.24 -21.66
C ASN A 199 9.53 -24.49 -21.19
N CYS A 200 9.62 -23.88 -20.00
CA CYS A 200 8.51 -23.28 -19.28
C CYS A 200 8.73 -21.78 -19.07
N TYR A 201 7.64 -21.03 -19.09
CA TYR A 201 7.57 -19.66 -18.58
C TYR A 201 6.93 -19.72 -17.19
N PHE A 202 7.74 -19.90 -16.15
CA PHE A 202 7.25 -19.85 -14.77
C PHE A 202 6.71 -18.44 -14.49
N GLN A 203 5.40 -18.31 -14.25
CA GLN A 203 4.67 -17.03 -14.21
C GLN A 203 4.90 -16.23 -12.91
N ASN A 204 6.14 -16.20 -12.42
CA ASN A 204 6.54 -15.48 -11.22
C ASN A 204 6.74 -13.98 -11.48
N TYR A 205 6.30 -13.15 -10.54
CA TYR A 205 6.52 -11.71 -10.52
C TYR A 205 6.26 -11.11 -9.14
N ALA A 206 6.73 -9.89 -8.89
CA ALA A 206 6.47 -9.19 -7.65
C ALA A 206 6.30 -7.68 -7.87
N PHE A 207 5.69 -6.99 -6.92
CA PHE A 207 5.52 -5.54 -6.94
C PHE A 207 5.23 -5.01 -5.55
N ASP A 208 5.33 -3.68 -5.40
CA ASP A 208 4.96 -3.02 -4.14
C ASP A 208 3.61 -2.33 -4.27
N TYR A 209 2.86 -2.32 -3.17
CA TYR A 209 1.68 -1.49 -3.03
C TYR A 209 1.54 -1.01 -1.59
N ALA A 210 1.43 0.31 -1.40
CA ALA A 210 1.19 0.93 -0.09
C ALA A 210 2.15 0.49 1.04
N GLY A 211 3.42 0.23 0.72
CA GLY A 211 4.43 -0.22 1.68
C GLY A 211 4.45 -1.73 1.94
N TYR A 212 3.63 -2.49 1.22
CA TYR A 212 3.60 -3.96 1.24
C TYR A 212 4.20 -4.50 -0.05
N HIS A 213 4.90 -5.61 0.08
CA HIS A 213 5.54 -6.32 -1.02
C HIS A 213 4.71 -7.55 -1.40
N PHE A 214 4.20 -7.58 -2.61
CA PHE A 214 3.36 -8.65 -3.16
C PHE A 214 4.22 -9.55 -4.03
N ILE A 215 4.25 -10.85 -3.72
CA ILE A 215 5.01 -11.86 -4.47
C ILE A 215 4.03 -12.89 -5.02
N CYS A 216 3.92 -12.95 -6.35
CA CYS A 216 3.04 -13.88 -7.05
C CYS A 216 3.88 -15.01 -7.64
N THR A 217 3.54 -16.25 -7.28
CA THR A 217 4.35 -17.44 -7.57
C THR A 217 3.60 -18.48 -8.38
N ASP A 218 4.35 -19.23 -9.18
CA ASP A 218 3.89 -20.33 -10.01
C ASP A 218 4.57 -21.63 -9.57
N PHE A 219 3.96 -22.29 -8.59
CA PHE A 219 4.41 -23.60 -8.11
C PHE A 219 3.66 -24.76 -8.77
N ASN A 220 2.89 -24.52 -9.83
CA ASN A 220 2.04 -25.57 -10.41
C ASN A 220 2.89 -26.62 -11.11
N THR A 221 2.59 -27.89 -10.89
CA THR A 221 3.25 -28.96 -11.64
C THR A 221 3.08 -28.79 -13.15
N ARG A 222 4.11 -29.17 -13.89
CA ARG A 222 4.13 -29.33 -15.35
C ARG A 222 4.02 -30.80 -15.74
N GLU A 223 3.77 -31.69 -14.78
CA GLU A 223 3.46 -33.08 -15.03
C GLU A 223 2.02 -33.25 -15.52
N HIS A 224 1.86 -34.15 -16.49
CA HIS A 224 0.56 -34.59 -16.98
C HIS A 224 -0.16 -35.39 -15.89
N ASN A 225 -1.47 -35.18 -15.76
CA ASN A 225 -2.29 -35.90 -14.79
C ASN A 225 -2.30 -37.41 -15.11
N GLN A 226 -1.84 -38.22 -14.16
CA GLN A 226 -1.74 -39.68 -14.35
C GLN A 226 -3.09 -40.38 -14.57
N THR A 227 -4.20 -39.75 -14.19
CA THR A 227 -5.54 -40.37 -14.19
C THR A 227 -6.55 -39.71 -15.12
N GLY A 228 -6.15 -38.69 -15.89
CA GLY A 228 -7.05 -37.94 -16.74
C GLY A 228 -6.31 -36.93 -17.62
N ALA A 229 -7.06 -36.07 -18.28
CA ALA A 229 -6.48 -34.94 -19.00
C ALA A 229 -6.06 -33.83 -18.03
N GLY A 230 -5.23 -32.91 -18.50
CA GLY A 230 -4.77 -31.74 -17.77
C GLY A 230 -3.52 -31.99 -16.95
N ALA A 231 -3.16 -31.00 -16.12
CA ALA A 231 -2.04 -31.12 -15.19
C ALA A 231 -2.50 -31.72 -13.85
N GLY A 232 -1.56 -32.33 -13.13
CA GLY A 232 -1.82 -32.78 -11.76
C GLY A 232 -2.13 -31.61 -10.80
N PRO A 233 -2.69 -31.90 -9.60
CA PRO A 233 -3.03 -30.86 -8.63
C PRO A 233 -1.82 -30.35 -7.82
N VAL A 234 -0.74 -31.14 -7.77
CA VAL A 234 0.38 -30.94 -6.86
C VAL A 234 1.19 -29.67 -7.17
N ALA A 235 1.79 -29.12 -6.13
CA ALA A 235 2.81 -28.10 -6.27
C ALA A 235 4.18 -28.74 -6.53
N ASN A 236 5.09 -27.98 -7.14
CA ASN A 236 6.51 -28.31 -7.27
C ASN A 236 7.35 -27.03 -7.10
N LEU A 237 8.39 -27.08 -6.27
CA LEU A 237 9.36 -25.99 -6.08
C LEU A 237 10.18 -25.65 -7.33
N TYR A 238 10.46 -26.64 -8.18
CA TYR A 238 11.40 -26.52 -9.29
C TYR A 238 12.78 -26.02 -8.84
N ASP A 239 13.33 -26.74 -7.87
CA ASP A 239 14.55 -26.41 -7.14
C ASP A 239 15.73 -27.35 -7.42
N SER A 240 15.60 -28.28 -8.37
CA SER A 240 16.73 -29.13 -8.76
C SER A 240 17.85 -28.34 -9.48
N ALA A 241 19.04 -28.93 -9.55
CA ALA A 241 20.15 -28.36 -10.32
C ALA A 241 19.84 -28.22 -11.83
N ASP A 242 18.89 -29.01 -12.33
CA ASP A 242 18.49 -29.06 -13.74
C ASP A 242 17.28 -28.15 -14.04
N CYS A 243 16.66 -27.54 -13.02
CA CYS A 243 15.63 -26.51 -13.18
C CYS A 243 15.85 -25.33 -12.22
N ARG A 244 16.16 -24.15 -12.78
CA ARG A 244 16.19 -22.89 -12.01
C ARG A 244 14.83 -22.20 -12.02
N GLY A 245 13.79 -22.93 -11.62
CA GLY A 245 12.40 -22.51 -11.70
C GLY A 245 11.99 -21.57 -10.57
N THR A 246 10.81 -21.80 -10.01
CA THR A 246 10.15 -20.85 -9.10
C THR A 246 10.87 -20.65 -7.79
N TRP A 247 11.27 -21.73 -7.10
CA TRP A 247 11.90 -21.60 -5.79
C TRP A 247 13.22 -20.86 -5.83
N HIS A 248 14.04 -21.12 -6.86
CA HIS A 248 15.28 -20.40 -7.11
C HIS A 248 15.04 -18.89 -7.27
N TRP A 249 14.04 -18.49 -8.05
CA TRP A 249 13.70 -17.07 -8.17
C TRP A 249 13.19 -16.51 -6.84
N TYR A 250 12.26 -17.19 -6.17
CA TYR A 250 11.65 -16.74 -4.92
C TYR A 250 12.68 -16.46 -3.83
N VAL A 251 13.61 -17.40 -3.61
CA VAL A 251 14.70 -17.27 -2.63
C VAL A 251 15.61 -16.09 -2.98
N ASN A 252 16.03 -15.97 -4.23
CA ASN A 252 16.90 -14.87 -4.66
C ASN A 252 16.20 -13.52 -4.56
N HIS A 253 14.93 -13.45 -4.94
CA HIS A 253 14.11 -12.26 -4.90
C HIS A 253 13.91 -11.78 -3.46
N LEU A 254 13.49 -12.67 -2.56
CA LEU A 254 13.33 -12.34 -1.14
C LEU A 254 14.66 -11.98 -0.47
N ASN A 255 15.75 -12.65 -0.80
CA ASN A 255 17.06 -12.30 -0.26
C ASN A 255 17.59 -10.97 -0.78
N ALA A 256 17.29 -10.62 -2.02
CA ALA A 256 17.62 -9.32 -2.60
C ALA A 256 16.67 -8.20 -2.16
N TYR A 257 15.49 -8.54 -1.63
CA TYR A 257 14.54 -7.57 -1.13
C TYR A 257 15.07 -6.92 0.15
N ARG A 258 15.58 -5.70 -0.02
CA ARG A 258 16.32 -4.93 0.99
C ARG A 258 15.47 -4.31 2.11
N TRP A 259 14.14 -4.38 2.03
CA TRP A 259 13.20 -3.78 3.00
C TRP A 259 12.37 -4.85 3.73
N LYS A 260 13.06 -5.82 4.31
CA LYS A 260 12.53 -7.02 5.01
C LYS A 260 11.72 -6.73 6.29
N ALA A 261 10.69 -5.88 6.22
CA ALA A 261 9.66 -5.86 7.25
C ALA A 261 8.79 -7.11 7.03
N ALA A 262 9.03 -8.17 7.80
CA ALA A 262 8.41 -9.47 7.59
C ALA A 262 6.87 -9.35 7.51
N ASP A 263 6.25 -8.55 8.39
CA ASP A 263 4.79 -8.31 8.43
C ASP A 263 4.21 -7.63 7.16
N ASN A 264 5.05 -7.11 6.27
CA ASN A 264 4.63 -6.41 5.05
C ASN A 264 4.84 -7.23 3.77
N ILE A 265 5.24 -8.49 3.87
CA ILE A 265 5.43 -9.38 2.72
C ILE A 265 4.21 -10.28 2.57
N PHE A 266 3.54 -10.20 1.41
CA PHE A 266 2.42 -11.04 1.05
C PHE A 266 2.79 -11.94 -0.12
N SER A 267 2.79 -13.25 0.12
CA SER A 267 3.06 -14.28 -0.89
C SER A 267 1.75 -14.89 -1.38
N PHE A 268 1.69 -15.14 -2.69
CA PHE A 268 0.52 -15.71 -3.35
C PHE A 268 0.96 -16.88 -4.22
N SER A 269 0.28 -18.00 -4.06
CA SER A 269 0.39 -19.19 -4.90
C SER A 269 -1.02 -19.72 -5.19
N HIS A 270 -1.18 -20.57 -6.20
CA HIS A 270 -2.45 -21.24 -6.41
C HIS A 270 -2.69 -22.29 -5.31
N GLN A 271 -1.77 -23.23 -5.13
CA GLN A 271 -1.78 -24.16 -4.01
C GLN A 271 -1.49 -23.41 -2.71
N PRO A 272 -2.31 -23.55 -1.66
CA PRO A 272 -2.01 -22.96 -0.36
C PRO A 272 -0.77 -23.66 0.24
N LEU A 273 0.00 -22.95 1.05
CA LEU A 273 1.17 -23.51 1.73
C LEU A 273 0.73 -24.50 2.83
N TYR A 274 0.45 -25.74 2.43
CA TYR A 274 -0.03 -26.82 3.27
C TYR A 274 0.69 -28.11 2.87
N SER A 275 1.07 -28.94 3.83
CA SER A 275 1.75 -30.21 3.54
C SER A 275 0.74 -31.29 3.19
N ASN A 276 0.62 -31.59 1.89
CA ASN A 276 -0.20 -32.67 1.36
C ASN A 276 0.33 -33.08 -0.01
N SER A 277 1.09 -34.18 -0.06
CA SER A 277 1.76 -34.66 -1.28
C SER A 277 0.81 -35.10 -2.41
N LEU A 278 -0.51 -35.10 -2.18
CA LEU A 278 -1.49 -35.43 -3.22
C LEU A 278 -2.11 -34.20 -3.88
N PHE A 279 -2.02 -33.02 -3.28
CA PHE A 279 -2.75 -31.83 -3.75
C PHE A 279 -1.99 -30.52 -3.61
N THR A 280 -0.95 -30.45 -2.79
CA THR A 280 -0.18 -29.23 -2.54
C THR A 280 1.30 -29.59 -2.49
N PHE A 281 2.08 -28.95 -1.60
CA PHE A 281 3.50 -29.24 -1.39
C PHE A 281 3.69 -30.56 -0.66
N SER A 282 4.72 -31.32 -1.03
CA SER A 282 5.17 -32.47 -0.24
C SER A 282 5.67 -32.04 1.14
N GLY A 283 5.92 -33.02 2.02
CA GLY A 283 6.50 -32.75 3.35
C GLY A 283 7.85 -32.05 3.28
N ASP A 284 8.72 -32.50 2.38
CA ASP A 284 10.09 -31.97 2.23
C ASP A 284 10.09 -30.57 1.62
N GLU A 285 9.24 -30.31 0.63
CA GLU A 285 9.07 -28.98 0.04
C GLU A 285 8.45 -28.00 1.03
N TYR A 286 7.41 -28.41 1.76
CA TYR A 286 6.81 -27.60 2.81
C TYR A 286 7.87 -27.19 3.84
N ASN A 287 8.66 -28.15 4.34
CA ASN A 287 9.74 -27.86 5.29
C ASN A 287 10.79 -26.92 4.70
N THR A 288 11.19 -27.13 3.45
CA THR A 288 12.15 -26.27 2.75
C THR A 288 11.66 -24.83 2.67
N ILE A 289 10.37 -24.63 2.38
CA ILE A 289 9.76 -23.30 2.39
C ILE A 289 9.78 -22.71 3.81
N THR A 290 9.28 -23.44 4.79
CA THR A 290 9.09 -22.90 6.14
C THR A 290 10.40 -22.64 6.87
N ASP A 291 11.41 -23.48 6.66
CA ASP A 291 12.74 -23.30 7.23
C ASP A 291 13.42 -22.07 6.61
N PHE A 292 13.28 -21.88 5.28
CA PHE A 292 13.78 -20.67 4.62
C PHE A 292 13.11 -19.39 5.14
N LEU A 293 11.79 -19.41 5.33
CA LEU A 293 11.05 -18.27 5.89
C LEU A 293 11.47 -17.98 7.32
N TYR A 294 11.76 -19.01 8.12
CA TYR A 294 12.23 -18.84 9.49
C TYR A 294 13.63 -18.22 9.55
N ASP A 295 14.59 -18.82 8.84
CA ASP A 295 16.00 -18.42 8.84
C ASP A 295 16.20 -17.01 8.27
N SER A 296 15.41 -16.65 7.25
CA SER A 296 15.55 -15.36 6.58
C SER A 296 15.11 -14.16 7.41
N TYR A 297 14.39 -14.38 8.51
CA TYR A 297 13.69 -13.33 9.26
C TYR A 297 13.84 -13.44 10.80
N GLU A 298 14.76 -14.27 11.31
CA GLU A 298 15.07 -14.46 12.75
C GLU A 298 13.83 -14.38 13.66
N GLY A 299 12.81 -15.21 13.39
CA GLY A 299 11.60 -15.28 14.19
C GLY A 299 10.56 -14.17 13.95
N SER A 300 10.64 -13.44 12.84
CA SER A 300 9.59 -12.51 12.37
C SER A 300 8.81 -13.09 11.19
N HIS A 301 7.49 -12.92 11.23
CA HIS A 301 6.56 -13.61 10.34
C HIS A 301 6.47 -12.94 8.97
N THR A 302 6.45 -13.68 7.85
CA THR A 302 5.90 -13.05 6.62
C THR A 302 4.43 -12.67 6.88
N GLY A 303 4.02 -11.49 6.43
CA GLY A 303 2.73 -10.90 6.80
C GLY A 303 1.54 -11.77 6.39
N LEU A 304 1.66 -12.50 5.29
CA LEU A 304 0.60 -13.37 4.77
C LEU A 304 1.10 -14.30 3.66
N TRP A 305 0.64 -15.56 3.67
CA TRP A 305 0.67 -16.42 2.48
C TRP A 305 -0.75 -16.84 2.11
N MET A 306 -1.18 -16.53 0.88
CA MET A 306 -2.53 -16.85 0.40
C MET A 306 -2.55 -17.84 -0.76
N GLY A 307 -3.53 -18.74 -0.74
CA GLY A 307 -3.83 -19.63 -1.87
C GLY A 307 -5.30 -19.99 -2.05
N GLY A 308 -5.57 -20.86 -3.02
CA GLY A 308 -6.86 -21.36 -3.49
C GLY A 308 -6.87 -22.88 -3.62
N HIS A 309 -7.23 -23.45 -4.77
CA HIS A 309 -7.09 -24.86 -5.12
C HIS A 309 -8.14 -25.83 -4.53
N PHE A 310 -8.35 -25.83 -3.21
CA PHE A 310 -9.19 -26.89 -2.60
C PHE A 310 -10.69 -26.83 -2.91
N HIS A 311 -11.25 -25.69 -3.35
CA HIS A 311 -12.70 -25.48 -3.60
C HIS A 311 -13.66 -25.89 -2.46
N GLU A 312 -13.16 -26.21 -1.26
CA GLU A 312 -13.86 -27.10 -0.35
C GLU A 312 -14.50 -26.45 0.88
N TYR A 313 -15.58 -27.12 1.28
CA TYR A 313 -16.08 -27.24 2.65
C TYR A 313 -15.44 -28.48 3.29
N ILE A 314 -14.18 -28.41 3.71
CA ILE A 314 -13.59 -29.45 4.58
C ILE A 314 -14.41 -29.43 5.89
N PRO A 315 -14.86 -30.56 6.47
CA PRO A 315 -15.55 -30.59 7.76
C PRO A 315 -14.57 -30.30 8.91
N VAL A 316 -14.05 -29.08 8.95
CA VAL A 316 -13.29 -28.52 10.07
C VAL A 316 -14.10 -27.34 10.59
N TRP A 317 -14.40 -27.37 11.88
CA TRP A 317 -15.29 -26.46 12.62
C TRP A 317 -14.78 -25.01 12.76
N SER A 318 -14.24 -24.38 11.69
CA SER A 318 -13.82 -22.97 11.72
C SER A 318 -14.03 -22.25 10.38
N PRO A 319 -14.61 -21.03 10.37
CA PRO A 319 -14.75 -20.18 9.18
C PRO A 319 -13.42 -19.47 8.83
N PRO A 320 -13.27 -19.05 7.56
CA PRO A 320 -12.06 -19.25 6.73
C PRO A 320 -11.11 -20.41 7.11
N PHE A 321 -10.37 -20.99 6.17
CA PHE A 321 -9.28 -21.89 6.56
C PHE A 321 -8.03 -21.03 6.73
N GLU A 322 -8.02 -20.35 7.88
CA GLU A 322 -6.87 -19.65 8.43
C GLU A 322 -6.08 -20.65 9.25
N TYR A 323 -4.79 -20.74 8.96
CA TYR A 323 -3.89 -21.66 9.64
C TYR A 323 -2.54 -21.01 9.81
N ASP A 324 -1.81 -21.44 10.81
CA ASP A 324 -0.46 -20.97 11.03
C ASP A 324 0.50 -21.83 10.22
N ILE A 325 1.29 -21.19 9.38
CA ILE A 325 2.41 -21.83 8.70
C ILE A 325 3.55 -21.90 9.71
N LYS A 326 4.14 -23.08 9.82
CA LYS A 326 5.12 -23.40 10.85
C LYS A 326 6.31 -24.16 10.31
N THR A 327 7.47 -23.98 10.95
CA THR A 327 8.64 -24.84 10.76
C THR A 327 8.36 -26.28 11.17
N SER A 328 9.29 -27.19 10.85
CA SER A 328 9.27 -28.58 11.32
C SER A 328 9.25 -28.70 12.86
N ASP A 329 9.83 -27.72 13.57
CA ASP A 329 9.83 -27.60 15.03
C ASP A 329 8.57 -26.91 15.60
N SER A 330 7.54 -26.69 14.78
CA SER A 330 6.27 -26.06 15.14
C SER A 330 6.35 -24.58 15.53
N GLU A 331 7.42 -23.89 15.12
CA GLU A 331 7.55 -22.44 15.31
C GLU A 331 6.77 -21.69 14.22
N TYR A 332 6.04 -20.64 14.60
CA TYR A 332 5.18 -19.88 13.71
C TYR A 332 6.02 -19.00 12.79
N VAL A 333 5.77 -19.05 11.47
CA VAL A 333 6.53 -18.29 10.46
C VAL A 333 5.66 -17.39 9.59
N CYS A 334 4.38 -17.68 9.42
CA CYS A 334 3.42 -16.75 8.82
C CYS A 334 1.96 -17.20 8.93
N PRO A 335 0.99 -16.29 8.85
CA PRO A 335 -0.40 -16.65 8.64
C PRO A 335 -0.63 -17.20 7.22
N GLY A 336 -1.25 -18.36 7.14
CA GLY A 336 -1.73 -18.99 5.90
C GLY A 336 -3.24 -18.78 5.74
N VAL A 337 -3.67 -18.35 4.56
CA VAL A 337 -5.09 -18.12 4.26
C VAL A 337 -5.51 -18.85 2.99
N HIS A 338 -6.53 -19.68 3.14
CA HIS A 338 -7.25 -20.28 2.03
C HIS A 338 -8.64 -19.68 1.90
N SER A 339 -9.00 -19.31 0.67
CA SER A 339 -10.19 -18.48 0.42
C SER A 339 -11.52 -19.22 0.61
N LYS A 340 -11.53 -20.56 0.63
CA LYS A 340 -12.76 -21.40 0.55
C LYS A 340 -13.71 -20.99 -0.59
N ALA A 341 -13.21 -20.32 -1.63
CA ALA A 341 -14.09 -19.87 -2.70
C ALA A 341 -14.68 -21.09 -3.41
N THR A 342 -15.95 -21.40 -3.13
CA THR A 342 -16.70 -22.31 -3.99
C THR A 342 -16.88 -21.64 -5.35
N VAL A 343 -17.10 -22.45 -6.38
CA VAL A 343 -17.39 -22.16 -7.80
C VAL A 343 -18.48 -21.07 -8.07
N ASP A 344 -19.02 -20.44 -7.02
CA ASP A 344 -20.14 -19.50 -6.99
C ASP A 344 -19.73 -18.02 -7.05
N GLY A 345 -18.49 -17.70 -7.46
CA GLY A 345 -18.02 -16.31 -7.53
C GLY A 345 -17.75 -15.68 -6.17
N ASN A 346 -17.35 -16.50 -5.20
CA ASN A 346 -16.95 -16.03 -3.88
C ASN A 346 -15.68 -15.20 -3.97
N LEU A 347 -15.64 -14.14 -3.17
CA LEU A 347 -14.50 -13.25 -3.06
C LEU A 347 -14.17 -13.06 -1.58
N ARG A 348 -12.88 -12.85 -1.30
CA ARG A 348 -12.39 -12.47 0.02
C ARG A 348 -11.88 -11.04 -0.03
N VAL A 349 -12.40 -10.18 0.84
CA VAL A 349 -11.86 -8.84 1.07
C VAL A 349 -10.80 -8.96 2.15
N VAL A 350 -9.55 -8.67 1.81
CA VAL A 350 -8.45 -8.58 2.76
C VAL A 350 -8.26 -7.12 3.17
N LYS A 351 -8.56 -6.79 4.42
CA LYS A 351 -8.33 -5.47 5.02
C LYS A 351 -6.92 -5.44 5.59
N VAL A 352 -6.12 -4.52 5.09
CA VAL A 352 -4.71 -4.40 5.46
C VAL A 352 -4.57 -3.25 6.45
N TRP A 353 -4.14 -3.59 7.65
CA TRP A 353 -3.89 -2.63 8.73
C TRP A 353 -2.41 -2.28 8.78
N GLY A 354 -2.10 -1.01 8.62
CA GLY A 354 -0.73 -0.54 8.56
C GLY A 354 -0.47 0.51 9.64
N LYS A 355 0.69 0.41 10.28
CA LYS A 355 1.52 1.58 10.53
C LYS A 355 2.26 1.70 9.21
N THR A 356 1.90 2.64 8.33
CA THR A 356 2.84 2.95 7.27
C THR A 356 4.12 3.40 7.97
N SER A 357 5.14 2.55 8.07
CA SER A 357 6.51 3.06 8.06
C SER A 357 6.75 3.56 6.64
N THR A 358 6.14 4.73 6.42
CA THR A 358 6.23 5.69 5.33
C THR A 358 5.89 5.21 3.92
N PRO A 359 5.20 6.04 3.08
CA PRO A 359 5.32 5.90 1.63
C PRO A 359 6.81 5.81 1.27
N ASP A 360 7.17 5.03 0.23
CA ASP A 360 8.53 4.87 -0.33
C ASP A 360 9.41 6.06 0.08
N PRO A 361 10.34 5.90 1.05
CA PRO A 361 10.86 7.05 1.76
C PRO A 361 11.49 7.99 0.74
N ASN A 362 11.12 9.27 0.82
CA ASN A 362 11.78 10.29 0.01
C ASN A 362 13.29 10.11 0.24
N GLY A 363 14.07 10.07 -0.84
CA GLY A 363 15.46 9.66 -0.77
C GLY A 363 16.14 9.67 -2.12
N VAL A 364 17.42 9.30 -2.13
CA VAL A 364 18.24 9.24 -3.35
C VAL A 364 18.77 7.85 -3.48
N ILE A 365 18.55 7.21 -4.63
CA ILE A 365 19.24 5.98 -4.96
C ILE A 365 20.47 6.34 -5.78
N LEU A 366 21.66 5.95 -5.31
CA LEU A 366 22.87 5.94 -6.14
C LEU A 366 23.07 4.55 -6.72
N PHE A 367 23.49 4.48 -7.98
CA PHE A 367 23.73 3.24 -8.70
C PHE A 367 25.17 3.23 -9.23
N GLU A 368 25.84 2.10 -9.08
CA GLU A 368 27.21 1.83 -9.54
C GLU A 368 27.32 2.00 -11.06
N ASN A 369 26.33 1.56 -11.83
CA ASN A 369 26.36 1.66 -13.29
C ASN A 369 25.42 2.75 -13.82
N GLU A 370 25.64 3.11 -15.09
CA GLU A 370 24.70 3.92 -15.86
C GLU A 370 23.32 3.23 -15.97
N ASP A 371 22.30 4.00 -16.36
CA ASP A 371 20.94 3.54 -16.63
C ASP A 371 20.29 2.79 -15.44
N PHE A 372 20.65 3.18 -14.22
CA PHE A 372 20.15 2.65 -12.95
C PHE A 372 20.48 1.16 -12.70
N GLY A 373 21.60 0.69 -13.23
CA GLY A 373 22.07 -0.69 -13.04
C GLY A 373 23.16 -0.84 -11.96
N GLY A 374 23.57 -2.09 -11.71
CA GLY A 374 24.67 -2.40 -10.78
C GLY A 374 24.26 -2.37 -9.31
N LYS A 375 25.25 -2.37 -8.40
CA LYS A 375 24.99 -2.20 -6.97
C LYS A 375 24.38 -0.82 -6.72
N SER A 376 23.50 -0.74 -5.74
CA SER A 376 22.78 0.49 -5.46
C SER A 376 22.38 0.59 -4.01
N GLU A 377 22.19 1.81 -3.52
CA GLU A 377 21.66 2.07 -2.19
C GLU A 377 20.76 3.28 -2.16
N LEU A 378 19.71 3.22 -1.34
CA LEU A 378 18.80 4.32 -1.05
C LEU A 378 19.27 5.09 0.18
N PHE A 379 19.57 6.37 -0.01
CA PHE A 379 19.91 7.33 1.02
C PHE A 379 18.67 8.14 1.39
N VAL A 380 18.18 7.97 2.61
CA VAL A 380 17.04 8.71 3.18
C VAL A 380 17.49 9.88 4.09
N GLY A 381 18.79 10.14 4.14
CA GLY A 381 19.41 11.16 4.98
C GLY A 381 20.83 11.49 4.51
N MET A 382 21.64 12.06 5.40
CA MET A 382 23.05 12.37 5.11
C MET A 382 23.92 11.15 5.40
N ASP A 383 24.84 10.86 4.50
CA ASP A 383 25.84 9.82 4.66
C ASP A 383 27.25 10.41 4.43
N PRO A 384 28.12 10.44 5.46
CA PRO A 384 29.45 11.03 5.36
C PRO A 384 30.48 10.12 4.67
N ASP A 385 30.21 8.85 4.37
CA ASP A 385 31.24 7.93 3.87
C ASP A 385 30.69 6.81 2.99
N LEU A 386 30.72 6.98 1.66
CA LEU A 386 30.20 5.96 0.72
C LEU A 386 31.02 4.66 0.64
N SER A 387 32.14 4.53 1.35
CA SER A 387 32.98 3.32 1.28
C SER A 387 32.43 2.14 2.07
N ASP A 388 31.53 2.37 3.03
CA ASP A 388 30.84 1.32 3.79
C ASP A 388 29.45 0.97 3.21
N ASN A 389 29.08 1.64 2.12
CA ASN A 389 27.83 1.51 1.41
C ASN A 389 27.93 0.53 0.22
N PRO A 390 26.88 -0.27 -0.08
CA PRO A 390 26.82 -1.15 -1.26
C PRO A 390 27.19 -0.53 -2.60
N VAL A 391 26.83 0.75 -2.85
CA VAL A 391 27.22 1.45 -4.10
C VAL A 391 28.75 1.66 -4.16
N GLY A 392 29.38 1.85 -3.01
CA GLY A 392 30.81 2.07 -2.86
C GLY A 392 31.28 3.48 -3.21
N GLU A 393 32.39 3.87 -2.61
CA GLU A 393 33.05 5.16 -2.83
C GLU A 393 33.56 5.26 -4.27
N ASN A 394 33.37 6.41 -4.91
CA ASN A 394 33.82 6.71 -6.28
C ASN A 394 33.27 5.76 -7.36
N ASN A 395 32.14 5.10 -7.12
CA ASN A 395 31.56 4.15 -8.08
C ASN A 395 30.21 4.60 -8.65
N ALA A 396 29.55 5.60 -8.07
CA ALA A 396 28.22 6.00 -8.53
C ALA A 396 28.27 6.59 -9.96
N SER A 397 27.54 5.98 -10.89
CA SER A 397 27.42 6.40 -12.29
C SER A 397 26.00 6.81 -12.70
N SER A 398 24.98 6.56 -11.87
CA SER A 398 23.63 7.13 -12.05
C SER A 398 22.91 7.36 -10.72
N LEU A 399 21.89 8.24 -10.70
CA LEU A 399 21.10 8.51 -9.51
C LEU A 399 19.60 8.66 -9.78
N ARG A 400 18.76 8.22 -8.84
CA ARG A 400 17.31 8.44 -8.88
C ARG A 400 16.82 9.04 -7.58
N ILE A 401 16.25 10.23 -7.65
CA ILE A 401 15.58 10.89 -6.53
C ILE A 401 14.15 10.37 -6.45
N LYS A 402 13.78 9.89 -5.27
CA LYS A 402 12.43 9.49 -4.91
C LYS A 402 11.80 10.59 -4.07
N GLY A 403 10.68 11.12 -4.54
CA GLY A 403 9.90 12.15 -3.85
C GLY A 403 10.60 13.50 -3.74
N ALA A 404 10.21 14.28 -2.73
CA ALA A 404 10.64 15.67 -2.58
C ALA A 404 11.95 15.75 -1.76
N GLY A 405 12.95 16.49 -2.26
CA GLY A 405 14.18 16.78 -1.52
C GLY A 405 15.32 17.32 -2.36
N THR A 406 16.33 17.87 -1.69
CA THR A 406 17.57 18.34 -2.34
C THR A 406 18.70 17.38 -2.08
N VAL A 407 19.49 17.11 -3.13
CA VAL A 407 20.64 16.19 -3.11
C VAL A 407 21.93 16.97 -3.32
N GLU A 408 22.93 16.67 -2.52
CA GLU A 408 24.31 17.10 -2.75
C GLU A 408 25.22 15.87 -2.72
N LEU A 409 26.04 15.71 -3.76
CA LEU A 409 27.10 14.70 -3.78
C LEU A 409 28.46 15.38 -3.61
N PHE A 410 29.35 14.76 -2.84
CA PHE A 410 30.67 15.28 -2.54
C PHE A 410 31.72 14.27 -2.98
N ASP A 411 32.85 14.73 -3.52
CA ASP A 411 33.95 13.85 -3.94
C ASP A 411 34.93 13.47 -2.82
N GLY A 412 34.80 14.08 -1.65
CA GLY A 412 35.45 13.66 -0.42
C GLY A 412 34.46 13.16 0.65
N LYS A 413 34.97 12.35 1.57
CA LYS A 413 34.25 11.94 2.79
C LYS A 413 33.94 13.13 3.69
N ASN A 414 33.02 12.95 4.63
CA ASN A 414 32.56 13.96 5.58
C ASN A 414 32.11 15.27 4.90
N TYR A 415 31.47 15.15 3.73
CA TYR A 415 30.94 16.27 2.94
C TYR A 415 32.02 17.29 2.54
N SER A 416 33.21 16.79 2.19
CA SER A 416 34.35 17.60 1.79
C SER A 416 34.64 17.50 0.29
N GLY A 417 35.54 18.35 -0.21
CA GLY A 417 35.93 18.34 -1.62
C GLY A 417 34.98 19.11 -2.54
N SER A 418 34.96 18.73 -3.81
CA SER A 418 34.07 19.31 -4.82
C SER A 418 32.65 18.76 -4.65
N THR A 419 31.65 19.58 -4.94
CA THR A 419 30.24 19.24 -4.73
C THR A 419 29.45 19.32 -6.03
N LEU A 420 28.68 18.28 -6.35
CA LEU A 420 27.53 18.39 -7.25
C LEU A 420 26.34 18.88 -6.44
N ALA A 421 26.17 20.20 -6.38
CA ALA A 421 25.08 20.82 -5.66
C ALA A 421 23.76 20.64 -6.41
N ARG A 422 22.70 20.25 -5.68
CA ARG A 422 21.34 20.07 -6.22
C ARG A 422 21.31 19.07 -7.39
N ALA A 423 21.90 17.90 -7.18
CA ALA A 423 21.80 16.81 -8.15
C ALA A 423 20.33 16.51 -8.46
N VAL A 424 20.06 16.12 -9.70
CA VAL A 424 18.73 15.71 -10.18
C VAL A 424 18.80 14.24 -10.63
N SER A 425 17.66 13.55 -10.67
CA SER A 425 17.60 12.19 -11.22
C SER A 425 18.24 12.14 -12.60
N SER A 426 19.23 11.27 -12.77
CA SER A 426 19.99 11.13 -14.01
C SER A 426 20.36 9.67 -14.23
N SER A 427 20.11 9.18 -15.44
CA SER A 427 20.59 7.86 -15.85
C SER A 427 22.10 7.84 -16.12
N LYS A 428 22.78 9.00 -16.18
CA LYS A 428 24.23 9.11 -16.40
C LYS A 428 24.81 10.32 -15.67
N LEU A 429 25.65 10.08 -14.67
CA LEU A 429 26.34 11.13 -13.90
C LEU A 429 27.49 11.77 -14.70
N SER A 430 27.98 11.09 -15.73
CA SER A 430 28.92 11.65 -16.71
C SER A 430 28.39 12.90 -17.40
N GLY A 431 27.07 13.01 -17.60
CA GLY A 431 26.43 14.22 -18.10
C GLY A 431 26.44 15.40 -17.12
N MET A 432 26.87 15.20 -15.87
CA MET A 432 26.96 16.20 -14.80
C MET A 432 28.39 16.39 -14.27
N ASP A 433 29.40 15.87 -14.97
CA ASP A 433 30.82 15.91 -14.58
C ASP A 433 31.11 15.32 -13.19
N PHE A 434 30.27 14.38 -12.72
CA PHE A 434 30.37 13.80 -11.36
C PHE A 434 30.33 12.27 -11.35
N ASP A 435 30.57 11.64 -12.50
CA ASP A 435 30.64 10.20 -12.66
C ASP A 435 31.77 9.58 -11.84
N ASN A 436 31.49 8.50 -11.13
CA ASN A 436 32.51 7.74 -10.39
C ASN A 436 33.33 8.61 -9.42
N ARG A 437 32.68 9.60 -8.82
CA ARG A 437 33.32 10.57 -7.91
C ARG A 437 32.67 10.68 -6.54
N ALA A 438 31.44 10.19 -6.37
CA ALA A 438 30.73 10.40 -5.12
C ALA A 438 31.38 9.61 -3.97
N SER A 439 31.71 10.31 -2.89
CA SER A 439 32.32 9.78 -1.66
C SER A 439 31.52 10.11 -0.39
N SER A 440 30.61 11.09 -0.45
CA SER A 440 29.57 11.31 0.57
C SER A 440 28.35 11.99 -0.05
N ILE A 441 27.19 11.88 0.61
CA ILE A 441 25.91 12.40 0.10
C ILE A 441 25.14 13.12 1.21
N ARG A 442 24.51 14.25 0.86
CA ARG A 442 23.46 14.86 1.67
C ARG A 442 22.14 14.80 0.94
N PHE A 443 21.19 14.11 1.54
CA PHE A 443 19.79 14.23 1.18
C PHE A 443 19.02 14.96 2.28
N LYS A 444 18.26 15.99 1.89
CA LYS A 444 17.37 16.73 2.80
C LYS A 444 15.94 16.70 2.27
N MET A 445 15.01 16.21 3.10
CA MET A 445 13.57 16.31 2.85
C MET A 445 13.07 17.74 3.10
N PRO A 446 12.12 18.25 2.31
CA PRO A 446 11.36 19.44 2.64
C PRO A 446 10.56 19.21 3.92
N GLY A 447 10.34 20.25 4.71
CA GLY A 447 9.64 20.12 5.98
C GLY A 447 9.07 21.44 6.48
N LEU A 448 8.03 21.36 7.30
CA LEU A 448 7.43 22.52 7.97
C LEU A 448 7.95 22.59 9.41
N SER A 449 8.30 23.79 9.86
CA SER A 449 8.82 24.01 11.21
C SER A 449 7.87 24.84 12.08
N SER A 450 7.23 25.88 11.53
CA SER A 450 6.29 26.71 12.28
C SER A 450 5.37 27.54 11.37
N VAL A 451 4.32 28.11 11.98
CA VAL A 451 3.47 29.14 11.38
C VAL A 451 3.31 30.33 12.31
N SER A 452 3.18 31.53 11.76
CA SER A 452 2.97 32.77 12.50
C SER A 452 2.05 33.73 11.73
N PRO A 453 0.96 34.24 12.33
CA PRO A 453 0.44 33.87 13.65
C PRO A 453 -0.10 32.42 13.65
N SER A 454 -0.03 31.75 14.80
CA SER A 454 -0.57 30.39 14.99
C SER A 454 -2.06 30.38 15.38
N ARG A 455 -2.74 31.53 15.27
CA ARG A 455 -4.17 31.65 15.55
C ARG A 455 -4.78 32.82 14.78
N GLY A 456 -6.09 32.74 14.53
CA GLY A 456 -6.88 33.78 13.88
C GLY A 456 -8.32 33.77 14.37
N LYS A 457 -9.03 34.90 14.28
CA LYS A 457 -10.44 34.99 14.66
C LYS A 457 -11.33 34.68 13.44
N GLN A 458 -12.31 33.81 13.62
CA GLN A 458 -13.36 33.57 12.63
C GLN A 458 -14.03 34.91 12.27
N GLY A 459 -14.26 35.12 10.97
CA GLY A 459 -14.77 36.38 10.42
C GLY A 459 -13.70 37.33 9.85
N GLU A 460 -12.41 36.99 9.96
CA GLU A 460 -11.29 37.81 9.45
C GLU A 460 -10.45 37.05 8.40
N ASP A 461 -9.63 37.79 7.65
CA ASP A 461 -8.52 37.22 6.87
C ASP A 461 -7.25 37.23 7.71
N VAL A 462 -6.40 36.21 7.56
CA VAL A 462 -5.15 36.08 8.32
C VAL A 462 -3.98 35.99 7.37
N GLU A 463 -3.11 37.00 7.39
CA GLU A 463 -1.79 36.89 6.77
C GLU A 463 -0.91 35.99 7.64
N MET A 464 -0.47 34.88 7.06
CA MET A 464 0.28 33.82 7.71
C MET A 464 1.65 33.66 7.04
N THR A 465 2.70 33.69 7.85
CA THR A 465 4.03 33.23 7.47
C THR A 465 4.21 31.76 7.87
N VAL A 466 4.62 30.93 6.92
CA VAL A 466 4.96 29.52 7.10
C VAL A 466 6.46 29.35 6.97
N CYS A 467 7.10 28.81 8.01
CA CYS A 467 8.52 28.53 8.05
C CYS A 467 8.78 27.03 7.81
N GLY A 468 9.89 26.73 7.13
CA GLY A 468 10.26 25.36 6.81
C GLY A 468 11.59 25.24 6.07
N GLU A 469 11.75 24.15 5.33
CA GLU A 469 12.84 23.93 4.38
C GLU A 469 12.25 23.36 3.07
N GLY A 470 12.85 23.72 1.93
CA GLY A 470 12.56 23.11 0.63
C GLY A 470 11.35 23.68 -0.13
N PHE A 471 10.92 24.91 0.14
CA PHE A 471 9.83 25.55 -0.63
C PHE A 471 10.26 25.91 -2.05
N GLN A 472 9.39 25.65 -3.02
CA GLN A 472 9.60 25.93 -4.45
C GLN A 472 8.68 27.07 -4.92
N PRO A 473 9.12 27.92 -5.88
CA PRO A 473 8.24 28.92 -6.48
C PRO A 473 6.93 28.32 -6.98
N GLY A 474 5.79 28.88 -6.59
CA GLY A 474 4.46 28.36 -6.90
C GLY A 474 3.91 27.37 -5.87
N ALA A 475 4.59 27.17 -4.73
CA ALA A 475 4.03 26.41 -3.62
C ALA A 475 2.70 27.02 -3.13
N THR A 476 1.77 26.15 -2.76
CA THR A 476 0.46 26.51 -2.20
C THR A 476 0.37 26.10 -0.74
N VAL A 477 -0.31 26.91 0.06
CA VAL A 477 -0.60 26.62 1.47
C VAL A 477 -2.09 26.37 1.64
N LYS A 478 -2.49 25.45 2.50
CA LYS A 478 -3.89 25.24 2.87
C LYS A 478 -4.06 24.86 4.32
N LEU A 479 -5.20 25.23 4.90
CA LEU A 479 -5.68 24.69 6.17
C LEU A 479 -6.56 23.47 5.90
N ASN A 480 -6.38 22.43 6.71
CA ASN A 480 -7.18 21.21 6.64
C ASN A 480 -7.56 20.72 8.04
N ARG A 481 -8.81 20.27 8.18
CA ARG A 481 -9.35 19.61 9.37
C ARG A 481 -10.31 18.50 8.93
N ALA A 482 -10.30 17.37 9.65
CA ALA A 482 -11.19 16.25 9.36
C ALA A 482 -12.65 16.67 9.50
N GLY A 483 -13.48 16.34 8.50
CA GLY A 483 -14.90 16.72 8.45
C GLY A 483 -15.18 18.08 7.82
N GLU A 484 -14.15 18.89 7.57
CA GLU A 484 -14.27 20.24 7.00
C GLU A 484 -13.69 20.31 5.59
N SER A 485 -14.12 21.32 4.82
CA SER A 485 -13.51 21.66 3.53
C SER A 485 -12.13 22.30 3.74
N ASN A 486 -11.21 22.11 2.79
CA ASN A 486 -9.92 22.79 2.82
C ASN A 486 -10.10 24.29 2.61
N ILE A 487 -9.30 25.08 3.33
CA ILE A 487 -9.18 26.53 3.12
C ILE A 487 -7.86 26.75 2.39
N ASP A 488 -7.93 27.08 1.11
CA ASP A 488 -6.75 27.36 0.31
C ASP A 488 -6.24 28.79 0.58
N GLY A 489 -4.92 28.91 0.71
CA GLY A 489 -4.26 30.20 0.82
C GLY A 489 -4.37 31.00 -0.47
N THR A 490 -4.60 32.29 -0.33
CA THR A 490 -4.61 33.26 -1.42
C THR A 490 -3.38 34.16 -1.34
N SER A 491 -2.99 34.77 -2.45
CA SER A 491 -1.81 35.65 -2.51
C SER A 491 -0.52 35.00 -1.97
N THR A 492 -0.37 33.67 -2.13
CA THR A 492 0.79 32.94 -1.61
C THR A 492 2.07 33.34 -2.32
N THR A 493 3.06 33.81 -1.57
CA THR A 493 4.41 34.14 -2.04
C THR A 493 5.44 33.25 -1.38
N VAL A 494 6.35 32.71 -2.17
CA VAL A 494 7.50 31.95 -1.65
C VAL A 494 8.66 32.92 -1.54
N ASP A 495 8.87 33.45 -0.34
CA ASP A 495 9.85 34.51 -0.07
C ASP A 495 11.29 33.95 -0.09
N SER A 496 11.45 32.69 0.30
CA SER A 496 12.69 31.92 0.21
C SER A 496 12.41 30.41 0.24
N PRO A 497 13.41 29.54 0.01
CA PRO A 497 13.25 28.11 0.24
C PRO A 497 12.89 27.72 1.69
N GLN A 498 12.90 28.68 2.64
CA GLN A 498 12.58 28.45 4.05
C GLN A 498 11.35 29.24 4.54
N MET A 499 10.74 30.08 3.70
CA MET A 499 9.66 30.97 4.09
C MET A 499 8.62 31.15 2.98
N ILE A 500 7.35 30.99 3.35
CA ILE A 500 6.18 31.33 2.53
C ILE A 500 5.34 32.34 3.29
N THR A 501 4.81 33.35 2.61
CA THR A 501 3.75 34.22 3.13
C THR A 501 2.46 33.95 2.36
N THR A 502 1.32 33.87 3.05
CA THR A 502 0.03 33.55 2.43
C THR A 502 -1.11 34.21 3.18
N LEU A 503 -2.22 34.52 2.50
CA LEU A 503 -3.43 35.04 3.12
C LEU A 503 -4.48 33.94 3.24
N MET A 504 -4.92 33.63 4.45
CA MET A 504 -5.93 32.61 4.73
C MET A 504 -7.29 33.27 4.98
N ASP A 505 -8.31 32.93 4.18
CA ASP A 505 -9.69 33.38 4.40
C ASP A 505 -10.40 32.43 5.37
N ILE A 506 -10.49 32.84 6.63
CA ILE A 506 -11.08 32.02 7.70
C ILE A 506 -12.48 32.51 8.12
N LYS A 507 -13.13 33.34 7.29
CA LYS A 507 -14.41 33.99 7.62
C LYS A 507 -15.51 33.00 8.00
N ASP A 508 -15.68 31.97 7.16
CA ASP A 508 -16.73 30.96 7.31
C ASP A 508 -16.18 29.63 7.86
N SER A 509 -15.00 29.67 8.51
CA SER A 509 -14.34 28.46 9.01
C SER A 509 -14.79 28.11 10.43
N GLU A 510 -14.92 26.82 10.73
CA GLU A 510 -15.30 26.37 12.07
C GLU A 510 -14.18 26.59 13.11
N PRO A 511 -14.51 27.12 14.30
CA PRO A 511 -13.55 27.27 15.40
C PRO A 511 -12.90 25.96 15.81
N GLY A 512 -11.62 26.02 16.18
CA GLY A 512 -10.80 24.88 16.62
C GLY A 512 -9.45 24.81 15.92
N THR A 513 -8.73 23.71 16.12
CA THR A 513 -7.38 23.52 15.57
C THR A 513 -7.41 22.97 14.15
N TRP A 514 -6.60 23.56 13.30
CA TRP A 514 -6.41 23.22 11.90
C TRP A 514 -4.96 22.81 11.65
N ASN A 515 -4.78 21.90 10.69
CA ASN A 515 -3.47 21.55 10.16
C ASN A 515 -3.07 22.55 9.08
N VAL A 516 -1.79 22.89 8.97
CA VAL A 516 -1.24 23.62 7.82
C VAL A 516 -0.56 22.63 6.91
N ILE A 517 -0.91 22.67 5.63
CA ILE A 517 -0.31 21.83 4.58
C ILE A 517 0.34 22.75 3.57
N VAL A 518 1.56 22.40 3.16
CA VAL A 518 2.23 23.04 2.02
C VAL A 518 2.48 22.01 0.93
N ASP A 519 2.05 22.35 -0.28
CA ASP A 519 2.33 21.60 -1.49
C ASP A 519 3.22 22.45 -2.41
N ASN A 520 4.37 21.93 -2.80
CA ASN A 520 5.12 22.45 -3.93
C ASN A 520 4.45 22.00 -5.25
N PRO A 521 4.71 22.69 -6.39
CA PRO A 521 4.14 22.31 -7.68
C PRO A 521 4.40 20.85 -8.11
N GLU A 522 5.55 20.30 -7.70
CA GLU A 522 5.97 18.95 -8.10
C GLU A 522 5.74 17.89 -7.01
N SER A 523 5.40 18.28 -5.77
CA SER A 523 5.28 17.36 -4.63
C SER A 523 4.76 18.04 -3.37
N ARG A 524 4.27 17.25 -2.39
CA ARG A 524 3.92 17.77 -1.06
C ARG A 524 5.16 18.03 -0.20
N VAL A 525 5.21 19.17 0.49
CA VAL A 525 6.30 19.52 1.44
C VAL A 525 6.05 18.91 2.81
N GLY A 526 4.81 18.96 3.32
CA GLY A 526 4.49 18.39 4.62
C GLY A 526 3.16 18.84 5.23
N THR A 527 2.86 18.32 6.42
CA THR A 527 1.75 18.77 7.28
C THR A 527 2.33 19.21 8.61
N LEU A 528 1.96 20.40 9.08
CA LEU A 528 2.15 20.80 10.46
C LEU A 528 0.80 20.62 11.17
N GLN A 529 0.70 19.60 12.02
CA GLN A 529 -0.58 19.20 12.61
C GLN A 529 -1.01 20.15 13.73
N ASN A 530 -2.31 20.45 13.79
CA ASN A 530 -2.95 21.26 14.85
C ASN A 530 -2.20 22.56 15.19
N CYS A 531 -1.57 23.20 14.21
CA CYS A 531 -0.64 24.30 14.42
C CYS A 531 -1.26 25.68 14.24
N PHE A 532 -2.51 25.74 13.74
CA PHE A 532 -3.25 26.97 13.58
C PHE A 532 -4.62 26.86 14.25
N GLU A 533 -4.97 27.78 15.15
CA GLU A 533 -6.25 27.79 15.87
C GLU A 533 -7.18 28.89 15.34
N VAL A 534 -8.37 28.50 14.87
CA VAL A 534 -9.47 29.43 14.58
C VAL A 534 -10.25 29.66 15.86
N LEU A 535 -10.30 30.90 16.32
CA LEU A 535 -11.06 31.33 17.50
C LEU A 535 -12.48 31.69 17.08
N GLU A 536 -13.46 31.41 17.94
CA GLU A 536 -14.87 31.74 17.72
C GLU A 536 -15.07 33.25 17.49
N GLY A 537 -15.83 33.58 16.45
CA GLY A 537 -16.22 34.95 16.17
C GLY A 537 -17.30 35.38 17.16
N GLU A 538 -17.00 36.28 18.10
CA GLU A 538 -18.04 36.86 18.95
C GLU A 538 -19.10 37.58 18.08
N GLU A 539 -20.35 37.10 18.09
CA GLU A 539 -21.51 37.91 17.68
C GLU A 539 -21.53 39.18 18.52
N ASP A 540 -21.64 40.34 17.86
CA ASP A 540 -21.79 41.64 18.51
C ASP A 540 -22.84 41.62 19.64
N GLY A 541 -22.39 41.69 20.89
CA GLY A 541 -23.20 42.10 22.04
C GLY A 541 -23.05 41.24 23.31
N PRO A 542 -22.95 41.86 24.51
CA PRO A 542 -22.65 41.13 25.74
C PRO A 542 -23.85 40.29 26.18
N ARG A 543 -23.73 38.96 26.12
CA ARG A 543 -24.60 38.07 26.91
C ARG A 543 -24.05 37.99 28.33
N SER A 544 -24.66 38.80 29.18
CA SER A 544 -24.82 38.66 30.64
C SER A 544 -24.46 37.26 31.19
N GLY A 545 -23.22 37.12 31.65
CA GLY A 545 -22.68 35.96 32.34
C GLY A 545 -21.21 36.17 32.67
N GLU A 546 -20.88 37.33 33.27
CA GLU A 546 -19.51 37.82 33.47
C GLU A 546 -18.56 36.77 34.08
N LEU A 547 -17.66 36.22 33.26
CA LEU A 547 -16.35 35.79 33.76
C LEU A 547 -15.56 37.07 34.07
N ARG A 548 -15.32 37.32 35.36
CA ARG A 548 -14.55 38.48 35.86
C ARG A 548 -13.04 38.21 35.96
N THR A 549 -12.60 37.05 35.46
CA THR A 549 -11.24 36.57 35.57
C THR A 549 -10.78 36.07 34.22
N TRP A 550 -9.68 36.64 33.72
CA TRP A 550 -9.01 36.21 32.49
C TRP A 550 -7.62 35.66 32.85
N TYR A 551 -7.27 34.52 32.27
CA TYR A 551 -5.93 33.94 32.40
C TYR A 551 -5.17 34.19 31.10
N LEU A 552 -4.02 34.86 31.18
CA LEU A 552 -3.10 35.02 30.07
C LEU A 552 -1.89 34.13 30.35
N ALA A 553 -1.65 33.15 29.49
CA ALA A 553 -0.41 32.39 29.53
C ALA A 553 0.70 33.24 28.89
N GLU A 554 1.80 33.47 29.60
CA GLU A 554 3.02 33.94 28.94
C GLU A 554 3.64 32.76 28.19
N GLY A 555 4.14 33.02 26.98
CA GLY A 555 4.82 32.03 26.17
C GLY A 555 5.90 32.71 25.34
N SER A 556 7.15 32.39 25.62
CA SER A 556 8.29 32.72 24.77
C SER A 556 9.27 31.56 24.77
N THR A 557 9.83 31.26 23.61
CA THR A 557 10.99 30.37 23.46
C THR A 557 12.29 31.13 23.19
N GLY A 558 12.27 32.47 23.32
CA GLY A 558 13.44 33.35 23.16
C GLY A 558 13.95 33.46 21.72
N SER A 559 14.13 34.68 21.22
CA SER A 559 14.76 34.94 19.91
C SER A 559 16.21 35.45 20.03
N ASP A 560 16.82 35.36 21.22
CA ASP A 560 18.22 35.68 21.48
C ASP A 560 18.95 34.54 22.24
N PRO A 561 20.30 34.51 22.24
CA PRO A 561 21.08 33.48 22.93
C PRO A 561 20.94 33.46 24.46
N ALA A 562 20.25 34.43 25.07
CA ALA A 562 20.06 34.57 26.52
C ALA A 562 18.63 34.23 26.98
N CYS A 563 17.73 33.83 26.06
CA CYS A 563 16.33 33.51 26.32
C CYS A 563 15.57 34.61 27.07
N THR A 564 15.82 35.89 26.79
CA THR A 564 15.07 36.99 27.41
C THR A 564 13.87 37.43 26.57
N PHE A 565 12.73 37.67 27.22
CA PHE A 565 11.55 38.28 26.59
C PHE A 565 10.81 39.21 27.57
N GLU A 566 10.13 40.21 27.02
CA GLU A 566 9.20 41.08 27.76
C GLU A 566 7.80 40.89 27.19
N THR A 567 6.80 40.78 28.07
CA THR A 567 5.38 40.73 27.69
C THR A 567 4.65 41.91 28.28
N TRP A 568 3.88 42.61 27.46
CA TRP A 568 3.07 43.74 27.86
C TRP A 568 1.59 43.37 27.77
N VAL A 569 0.85 43.54 28.87
CA VAL A 569 -0.61 43.38 28.89
C VAL A 569 -1.24 44.75 28.95
N LEU A 570 -1.93 45.15 27.88
CA LEU A 570 -2.64 46.42 27.81
C LEU A 570 -4.12 46.20 28.15
N VAL A 571 -4.61 46.89 29.19
CA VAL A 571 -6.03 46.85 29.57
C VAL A 571 -6.67 48.20 29.24
N ALA A 572 -7.63 48.18 28.32
CA ALA A 572 -8.41 49.35 27.96
C ALA A 572 -9.81 49.28 28.61
N ASN A 573 -10.26 50.39 29.19
CA ASN A 573 -11.65 50.56 29.62
C ASN A 573 -12.36 51.49 28.63
N PRO A 574 -13.07 50.95 27.62
CA PRO A 574 -13.73 51.76 26.60
C PRO A 574 -15.05 52.40 27.07
N GLY A 575 -15.52 52.07 28.29
CA GLY A 575 -16.78 52.59 28.84
C GLY A 575 -16.63 53.93 29.57
N ASP A 576 -17.77 54.58 29.82
CA ASP A 576 -17.88 55.84 30.57
C ASP A 576 -17.89 55.65 32.10
N ARG A 577 -17.88 54.39 32.57
CA ARG A 577 -17.83 54.01 33.98
C ARG A 577 -16.43 53.59 34.39
N LYS A 578 -16.03 53.96 35.61
CA LYS A 578 -14.74 53.57 36.18
C LYS A 578 -14.69 52.06 36.42
N ALA A 579 -13.72 51.37 35.79
CA ALA A 579 -13.43 49.97 36.03
C ALA A 579 -12.27 49.81 37.04
N SER A 580 -12.30 48.73 37.83
CA SER A 580 -11.21 48.31 38.72
C SER A 580 -10.64 47.00 38.21
N VAL A 581 -9.31 46.91 38.10
CA VAL A 581 -8.59 45.74 37.58
C VAL A 581 -7.53 45.32 38.61
N SER A 582 -7.39 44.02 38.84
CA SER A 582 -6.33 43.43 39.66
C SER A 582 -5.55 42.42 38.82
N LEU A 583 -4.22 42.50 38.86
CA LEU A 583 -3.32 41.56 38.20
C LEU A 583 -2.69 40.63 39.25
N THR A 584 -2.66 39.34 38.95
CA THR A 584 -1.97 38.33 39.76
C THR A 584 -1.09 37.48 38.84
N TYR A 585 0.21 37.42 39.14
CA TYR A 585 1.15 36.51 38.49
C TYR A 585 1.04 35.11 39.09
N MET A 586 0.92 34.10 38.23
CA MET A 586 0.96 32.69 38.60
C MET A 586 2.38 32.18 38.41
N THR A 587 3.17 32.10 39.50
CA THR A 587 4.56 31.62 39.45
C THR A 587 4.67 30.16 39.88
N GLU A 588 5.80 29.50 39.63
CA GLU A 588 6.08 28.15 40.14
C GLU A 588 6.01 28.04 41.68
N LYS A 589 6.11 29.17 42.40
CA LYS A 589 6.02 29.25 43.86
C LYS A 589 4.62 29.65 44.36
N GLY A 590 3.64 29.81 43.45
CA GLY A 590 2.27 30.24 43.73
C GLY A 590 1.94 31.64 43.22
N GLU A 591 0.77 32.13 43.62
CA GLU A 591 0.21 33.43 43.24
C GLU A 591 0.99 34.60 43.86
N VAL A 592 1.31 35.61 43.04
CA VAL A 592 1.99 36.86 43.45
C VAL A 592 1.21 38.05 42.89
N ALA A 593 0.88 39.04 43.72
CA ALA A 593 0.19 40.26 43.25
C ALA A 593 1.10 41.06 42.31
N GLY A 594 0.53 41.54 41.20
CA GLY A 594 1.25 42.26 40.15
C GLY A 594 1.13 43.77 40.17
#